data_AF-A0A132PTM8-F1
#
_entry.id   AF-A0A132PTM8-F1
#
_cell.length_a   1.000
_cell.length_b   1.000
_cell.length_c   1.000
_cell.angle_alpha   90.00
_cell.angle_beta   90.00
_cell.angle_gamma   90.00
#
_symmetry.space_group_name_H-M   'P 1'
#
loop_
_entity.id
_entity.type
_entity.pdbx_description
1 polymer ?
#
loop_
_entity_poly.entity_id
_entity_poly.type
_entity_poly.pdbx_seq_one_letter_code
_entity_poly.pdbx_strand_id
1 'polypeptide(L)'
;MWAPRLPYMAVIEHTGRKSGKSFRTPVMAFVGDGTVSVVLNYGTQSDWVRNVQAASWAGVVHRGKHYRLTEPRILPGESPHQKARLVATLAPPRV
;
A
#
# COMPACT_ATOMS: atom_id res chain seq x y z
N MET A 1 6.97 0.25 16.97
CA MET A 1 7.13 0.40 15.51
C MET A 1 7.10 1.89 15.17
N TRP A 2 8.19 2.46 14.62
CA TRP A 2 8.30 3.91 14.33
C TRP A 2 7.91 4.29 12.89
N ALA A 3 7.80 3.29 12.01
CA ALA A 3 7.46 3.44 10.61
C ALA A 3 6.24 4.32 10.30
N PRO A 4 5.09 4.24 11.00
CA PRO A 4 3.93 5.03 10.60
C PRO A 4 4.05 6.53 10.88
N ARG A 5 5.15 7.04 11.47
CA ARG A 5 5.30 8.47 11.80
C ARG A 5 6.16 9.24 10.79
N LEU A 6 6.89 8.56 9.93
CA LEU A 6 7.75 9.19 8.93
C LEU A 6 6.92 9.60 7.71
N PRO A 7 7.17 10.78 7.10
CA PRO A 7 6.35 11.31 6.01
C PRO A 7 6.33 10.43 4.74
N TYR A 8 7.35 9.58 4.55
CA TYR A 8 7.47 8.70 3.37
C TYR A 8 7.20 7.23 3.66
N MET A 9 6.54 6.92 4.78
CA MET A 9 6.30 5.55 5.23
C MET A 9 4.82 5.34 5.56
N ALA A 10 4.33 4.14 5.24
CA ALA A 10 3.00 3.67 5.62
C ALA A 10 3.05 2.19 6.00
N VAL A 11 1.99 1.70 6.64
CA VAL A 11 1.77 0.27 6.85
C VAL A 11 0.57 -0.15 6.02
N ILE A 12 0.77 -1.10 5.10
CA ILE A 12 -0.33 -1.74 4.37
C ILE A 12 -0.83 -2.91 5.19
N GLU A 13 -2.12 -2.91 5.48
CA GLU A 13 -2.83 -3.98 6.19
C GLU A 13 -3.65 -4.77 5.16
N HIS A 14 -3.27 -6.02 4.92
CA HIS A 14 -3.82 -6.85 3.83
C HIS A 14 -4.15 -8.26 4.30
N THR A 15 -5.07 -8.90 3.59
CA THR A 15 -5.49 -10.28 3.85
C THR A 15 -4.81 -11.23 2.88
N GLY A 16 -4.18 -12.28 3.40
CA GLY A 16 -3.57 -13.33 2.60
C GLY A 16 -4.59 -14.02 1.68
N ARG A 17 -4.45 -13.88 0.37
CA ARG A 17 -5.38 -14.44 -0.63
C ARG A 17 -5.58 -15.96 -0.55
N LYS A 18 -4.60 -16.68 0.02
CA LYS A 18 -4.64 -18.14 0.23
C LYS A 18 -4.99 -18.53 1.66
N SER A 19 -4.55 -17.76 2.65
CA SER A 19 -4.62 -18.13 4.06
C SER A 19 -5.73 -17.42 4.84
N GLY A 20 -6.32 -16.36 4.28
CA GLY A 20 -7.28 -15.50 4.98
C GLY A 20 -6.69 -14.70 6.15
N LYS A 21 -5.40 -14.85 6.46
CA LYS A 21 -4.76 -14.19 7.61
C LYS A 21 -4.50 -12.71 7.34
N SER A 22 -4.64 -11.89 8.37
CA SER A 22 -4.26 -10.47 8.31
C SER A 22 -2.75 -10.30 8.44
N PHE A 23 -2.18 -9.46 7.59
CA PHE A 23 -0.76 -9.14 7.56
C PHE A 23 -0.56 -7.63 7.54
N ARG A 24 0.60 -7.20 8.03
CA ARG A 24 1.00 -5.79 8.07
C ARG A 24 2.37 -5.66 7.42
N THR A 25 2.48 -4.80 6.40
CA THR A 25 3.71 -4.63 5.64
C THR A 25 4.10 -3.15 5.67
N PRO A 26 5.19 -2.77 6.34
CA PRO A 26 5.77 -1.44 6.24
C PRO A 26 6.26 -1.21 4.80
N VAL A 27 5.90 -0.07 4.23
CA VAL A 27 6.27 0.30 2.86
C VAL A 27 6.70 1.75 2.79
N MET A 28 7.52 2.05 1.79
CA MET A 28 7.78 3.42 1.38
C MET A 28 6.60 3.90 0.55
N ALA A 29 5.94 4.96 0.99
CA ALA A 29 4.72 5.47 0.40
C ALA A 29 4.71 7.01 0.37
N PHE A 30 4.21 7.55 -0.73
CA PHE A 30 3.89 8.96 -0.89
C PHE A 30 2.37 9.07 -0.80
N VAL A 31 1.89 9.83 0.18
CA VAL A 31 0.45 10.03 0.44
C VAL A 31 0.13 11.50 0.25
N GLY A 32 -0.85 11.78 -0.61
CA GLY A 32 -1.26 13.14 -0.96
C GLY A 32 -2.50 13.14 -1.85
N ASP A 33 -3.28 14.21 -1.79
CA ASP A 33 -4.42 14.46 -2.69
C ASP A 33 -5.43 13.30 -2.80
N GLY A 34 -5.69 12.62 -1.68
CA GLY A 34 -6.61 11.47 -1.65
C GLY A 34 -6.07 10.21 -2.34
N THR A 35 -4.76 10.14 -2.61
CA THR A 35 -4.11 9.00 -3.24
C THR A 35 -2.88 8.53 -2.46
N VAL A 36 -2.44 7.31 -2.77
CA VAL A 36 -1.18 6.76 -2.30
C VAL A 36 -0.39 6.16 -3.46
N SER A 37 0.91 6.40 -3.46
CA SER A 37 1.87 5.78 -4.35
C SER A 37 2.91 5.01 -3.53
N VAL A 38 2.99 3.70 -3.72
CA VAL A 38 3.86 2.78 -2.97
C VAL A 38 4.95 2.23 -3.86
N VAL A 39 6.20 2.36 -3.42
CA VAL A 39 7.36 1.81 -4.14
C VAL A 39 7.40 0.30 -4.00
N LEU A 40 7.55 -0.43 -5.11
CA LEU A 40 7.60 -1.89 -5.11
C LEU A 40 9.03 -2.42 -5.07
N ASN A 41 9.74 -2.17 -3.96
CA ASN A 41 11.15 -2.57 -3.78
C ASN A 41 11.40 -4.07 -3.98
N TYR A 42 10.43 -4.91 -3.60
CA TYR A 42 10.48 -6.37 -3.74
C TYR A 42 9.70 -6.86 -4.98
N GLY A 43 9.37 -5.95 -5.90
CA GLY A 43 8.69 -6.24 -7.15
C GLY A 43 7.17 -6.43 -7.05
N THR A 44 6.54 -6.44 -8.22
CA THR A 44 5.08 -6.57 -8.41
C THR A 44 4.51 -7.91 -7.96
N GLN A 45 5.38 -8.90 -7.77
CA GLN A 45 5.04 -10.27 -7.41
C GLN A 45 5.11 -10.55 -5.90
N SER A 46 5.49 -9.56 -5.09
CA SER A 46 5.46 -9.67 -3.64
C SER A 46 4.08 -10.10 -3.14
N ASP A 47 4.04 -10.92 -2.09
CA ASP A 47 2.75 -11.46 -1.62
C ASP A 47 1.78 -10.38 -1.17
N TRP A 48 2.25 -9.32 -0.51
CA TRP A 48 1.38 -8.21 -0.13
C TRP A 48 0.76 -7.54 -1.37
N VAL A 49 1.51 -7.34 -2.46
CA VAL A 49 1.01 -6.75 -3.70
C VAL A 49 -0.06 -7.64 -4.32
N ARG A 50 0.21 -8.95 -4.40
CA ARG A 50 -0.74 -9.94 -4.95
C ARG A 50 -2.00 -10.05 -4.10
N ASN A 51 -1.87 -9.93 -2.78
CA ASN A 51 -3.00 -9.92 -1.85
C ASN A 51 -3.87 -8.68 -2.03
N VAL A 52 -3.25 -7.49 -2.09
CA VAL A 52 -3.96 -6.22 -2.33
C VAL A 52 -4.69 -6.23 -3.67
N GLN A 53 -4.03 -6.71 -4.73
CA GLN A 53 -4.67 -6.84 -6.05
C GLN A 53 -5.84 -7.82 -6.03
N ALA A 54 -5.67 -9.01 -5.42
CA ALA A 54 -6.74 -10.00 -5.33
C ALA A 54 -7.96 -9.47 -4.55
N ALA A 55 -7.73 -8.69 -3.49
CA ALA A 55 -8.81 -8.09 -2.70
C ALA A 55 -9.40 -6.82 -3.34
N SER A 56 -8.67 -6.15 -4.25
CA SER A 56 -8.98 -4.80 -4.77
C SER A 56 -9.10 -3.70 -3.70
N TRP A 57 -8.72 -3.99 -2.46
CA TRP A 57 -8.66 -3.03 -1.36
C TRP A 57 -7.65 -3.46 -0.28
N ALA A 58 -7.24 -2.51 0.55
CA ALA A 58 -6.43 -2.77 1.75
C ALA A 58 -6.60 -1.66 2.80
N GLY A 59 -6.20 -1.94 4.05
CA GLY A 59 -6.01 -0.89 5.05
C GLY A 59 -4.67 -0.18 4.85
N VAL A 60 -4.62 1.11 5.15
CA VAL A 60 -3.38 1.91 5.13
C VAL A 60 -3.29 2.68 6.43
N VAL A 61 -2.19 2.53 7.15
CA VAL A 61 -1.86 3.36 8.31
C VAL A 61 -0.73 4.30 7.94
N HIS A 62 -1.01 5.60 7.95
CA HIS A 62 -0.03 6.65 7.63
C HIS A 62 -0.20 7.82 8.61
N ARG A 63 0.89 8.25 9.24
CA ARG A 63 0.94 9.33 10.25
C ARG A 63 -0.10 9.14 11.37
N GLY A 64 -0.27 7.89 11.80
CA GLY A 64 -1.23 7.49 12.83
C GLY A 64 -2.70 7.49 12.39
N LYS A 65 -2.99 7.84 11.13
CA LYS A 65 -4.35 7.81 10.58
C LYS A 65 -4.57 6.53 9.79
N HIS A 66 -5.78 5.99 9.89
CA HIS A 66 -6.23 4.83 9.14
C HIS A 66 -7.00 5.30 7.91
N TYR A 67 -6.70 4.69 6.77
CA TYR A 67 -7.36 4.89 5.49
C TYR A 67 -7.71 3.55 4.88
N ARG A 68 -8.63 3.58 3.91
CA ARG A 68 -8.86 2.44 3.03
C ARG A 68 -8.30 2.75 1.66
N LEU A 69 -7.44 1.87 1.17
CA LEU A 69 -6.98 1.86 -0.19
C LEU A 69 -8.01 1.17 -1.09
N THR A 70 -8.36 1.77 -2.22
CA THR A 70 -9.24 1.21 -3.26
C THR A 70 -8.66 1.42 -4.65
N GLU A 71 -9.13 0.63 -5.63
CA GLU A 71 -8.66 0.69 -7.02
C GLU A 71 -7.13 0.54 -7.20
N PRO A 72 -6.50 -0.48 -6.58
CA PRO A 72 -5.06 -0.68 -6.71
C PRO A 72 -4.66 -0.93 -8.17
N ARG A 73 -3.74 -0.11 -8.68
CA ARG A 73 -3.14 -0.25 -10.01
C ARG A 73 -1.63 -0.32 -9.90
N ILE A 74 -1.01 -1.21 -10.65
CA ILE A 74 0.44 -1.22 -10.82
C ILE A 74 0.78 -0.37 -12.04
N LEU A 75 1.63 0.63 -11.84
CA LEU A 75 2.18 1.45 -12.90
C LEU A 75 3.69 1.20 -13.02
N PRO A 76 4.27 1.39 -14.22
CA PRO A 76 5.71 1.53 -14.37
C PRO A 76 6.22 2.60 -13.41
N GLY A 77 7.40 2.37 -12.83
CA GLY A 77 8.00 3.39 -12.00
C GLY A 77 8.67 4.48 -12.83
N GLU A 78 9.00 5.58 -12.18
CA GLU A 78 9.40 6.83 -12.85
C GLU A 78 10.94 6.96 -13.00
N SER A 79 11.71 5.95 -12.59
CA SER A 79 13.17 5.95 -12.67
C SER A 79 13.77 4.57 -12.91
N PRO A 80 15.03 4.45 -13.40
CA PRO A 80 15.67 3.15 -13.64
C PRO A 80 15.75 2.24 -12.39
N HIS A 81 15.82 2.85 -11.20
CA HIS A 81 15.88 2.14 -9.92
C HIS A 81 14.49 1.82 -9.35
N GLN A 82 13.44 2.52 -9.81
CA GLN A 82 12.06 2.23 -9.47
C GLN A 82 11.37 1.59 -10.67
N LYS A 83 11.33 0.25 -10.72
CA LYS A 83 10.73 -0.45 -11.87
C LYS A 83 9.20 -0.36 -11.89
N ALA A 84 8.56 -0.30 -10.72
CA ALA A 84 7.12 -0.27 -10.59
C ALA A 84 6.67 0.39 -9.28
N ARG A 85 5.45 0.90 -9.30
CA ARG A 85 4.75 1.43 -8.12
C ARG A 85 3.30 0.95 -8.09
N LEU A 86 2.75 0.80 -6.89
CA LEU A 86 1.32 0.60 -6.70
C LEU A 86 0.69 1.97 -6.41
N VAL A 87 -0.29 2.37 -7.21
CA VAL A 87 -1.07 3.58 -7.03
C VAL A 87 -2.51 3.22 -6.71
N ALA A 88 -3.12 3.96 -5.80
CA ALA A 88 -4.49 3.72 -5.40
C ALA A 88 -5.13 4.94 -4.74
N THR A 89 -6.46 4.93 -4.67
CA THR A 89 -7.25 5.97 -4.00
C THR A 89 -7.31 5.67 -2.51
N LEU A 90 -7.21 6.71 -1.68
CA LEU A 90 -7.42 6.65 -0.23
C LEU A 90 -8.80 7.20 0.12
N ALA A 91 -9.69 6.31 0.51
CA ALA A 91 -10.92 6.69 1.17
C ALA A 91 -10.66 6.88 2.68
N PRO A 92 -11.31 7.86 3.33
CA PRO A 92 -11.34 7.93 4.78
C PRO A 92 -11.93 6.63 5.37
N PRO A 93 -11.59 6.29 6.62
CA PRO A 93 -12.13 5.10 7.26
C PRO A 93 -13.66 5.22 7.31
N ARG A 94 -14.37 4.14 6.96
CA ARG A 94 -15.81 4.09 7.17
C ARG A 94 -16.04 4.09 8.69
N VAL A 95 -16.77 5.09 9.18
CA VAL A 95 -17.26 5.18 10.56
C VAL A 95 -18.25 4.05 10.80
#